data_AF-A0A370IEC4-F1
#
_entry.id   AF-A0A370IEC4-F1
#
_cell.length_a   1.000
_cell.length_b   1.000
_cell.length_c   1.000
_cell.angle_alpha   90.00
_cell.angle_beta   90.00
_cell.angle_gamma   90.00
#
_symmetry.space_group_name_H-M   'P 1'
#
loop_
_entity.id
_entity.type
_entity.pdbx_description
1 polymer ?
#
loop_
_entity_poly.entity_id
_entity_poly.type
_entity_poly.pdbx_seq_one_letter_code
_entity_poly.pdbx_strand_id
1 'polypeptide(L)'
;MAYIPNELLSRLVGCRLFSVVFVMDYVQLCFDSHISDLRPTLTCDIFPVVHRAAGRIRQDEVGYGDALRSFITEHVVATAEAFEAGLRVEFPAGAITLRPTYDELVGPEIATLSGFPDKSWMTWRPGEDAFEYFH
;
A
#
# COMPACT_ATOMS: atom_id res chain seq x y z
N MET A 1 -20.52 -0.60 11.76
CA MET A 1 -19.42 0.28 12.23
C MET A 1 -19.16 1.25 11.09
N ALA A 2 -19.05 2.55 11.34
CA ALA A 2 -18.71 3.51 10.28
C ALA A 2 -17.24 3.33 9.91
N TYR A 3 -16.91 3.42 8.62
CA TYR A 3 -15.53 3.42 8.15
C TYR A 3 -14.81 4.68 8.66
N ILE A 4 -13.58 4.50 9.17
CA ILE A 4 -12.72 5.57 9.66
C ILE A 4 -11.44 5.56 8.81
N PRO A 5 -11.18 6.60 8.01
CA PRO A 5 -9.97 6.68 7.20
C PRO A 5 -8.71 6.48 8.03
N ASN A 6 -7.77 5.72 7.49
CA ASN A 6 -6.45 5.39 8.04
C ASN A 6 -6.49 4.54 9.33
N GLU A 7 -7.65 4.17 9.87
CA GLU A 7 -7.73 3.40 11.12
C GLU A 7 -7.04 2.03 10.97
N LEU A 8 -7.33 1.30 9.90
CA LEU A 8 -6.70 0.00 9.66
C LEU A 8 -5.29 0.16 9.08
N LEU A 9 -5.09 1.08 8.14
CA LEU A 9 -3.79 1.29 7.50
C LEU A 9 -2.71 1.73 8.50
N SER A 10 -3.05 2.59 9.47
CA SER A 10 -2.13 3.05 10.52
C SER A 10 -1.59 1.95 11.43
N ARG A 11 -2.22 0.77 11.45
CA ARG A 11 -1.68 -0.40 12.16
C ARG A 11 -0.40 -0.95 11.52
N LEU A 12 -0.07 -0.54 10.30
CA LEU A 12 1.21 -0.85 9.68
C LEU A 12 2.37 -0.05 10.28
N VAL A 13 2.13 1.07 10.97
CA VAL A 13 3.20 1.88 11.57
C VAL A 13 4.00 1.04 12.56
N GLY A 14 5.32 1.05 12.40
CA GLY A 14 6.25 0.21 13.16
C GLY A 14 6.39 -1.22 12.63
N CYS A 15 5.60 -1.66 11.66
CA CYS A 15 5.84 -2.91 10.95
C CYS A 15 6.98 -2.74 9.96
N ARG A 16 7.77 -3.78 9.78
CA ARG A 16 8.85 -3.86 8.82
C ARG A 16 8.37 -4.55 7.55
N LEU A 17 8.71 -3.98 6.39
CA LEU A 17 8.51 -4.68 5.11
C LEU A 17 9.57 -5.78 4.99
N PHE A 18 9.19 -7.06 4.94
CA PHE A 18 10.15 -8.16 4.82
C PHE A 18 10.14 -8.82 3.44
N SER A 19 9.07 -8.66 2.67
CA SER A 19 8.96 -9.24 1.32
C SER A 19 8.09 -8.38 0.40
N VAL A 20 8.46 -8.38 -0.88
CA VAL A 20 7.67 -7.84 -1.98
C VAL A 20 7.47 -8.99 -2.97
N VAL A 21 6.22 -9.35 -3.25
CA VAL A 21 5.88 -10.49 -4.11
C VAL A 21 5.13 -9.98 -5.34
N PHE A 22 5.72 -10.15 -6.51
CA PHE A 22 5.07 -9.86 -7.79
C PHE A 22 4.29 -11.08 -8.25
N VAL A 23 2.99 -10.94 -8.45
CA VAL A 23 2.10 -12.02 -8.86
C VAL A 23 1.30 -11.56 -10.07
N MET A 24 1.75 -11.94 -11.26
CA MET A 24 1.10 -11.59 -12.53
C MET A 24 0.77 -10.09 -12.64
N ASP A 25 -0.47 -9.72 -12.34
CA ASP A 25 -1.07 -8.40 -12.46
C ASP A 25 -1.15 -7.60 -11.14
N TYR A 26 -0.68 -8.14 -10.01
CA TYR A 26 -0.65 -7.43 -8.72
C TYR A 26 0.70 -7.58 -7.99
N VAL A 27 0.89 -6.75 -6.96
CA VAL A 27 2.04 -6.86 -6.05
C VAL A 27 1.56 -6.96 -4.60
N GLN A 28 2.20 -7.82 -3.82
CA GLN A 28 1.96 -7.93 -2.38
C GLN A 28 3.14 -7.37 -1.60
N LEU A 29 2.84 -6.55 -0.61
CA LEU A 29 3.78 -6.03 0.36
C LEU A 29 3.52 -6.74 1.69
N CYS A 30 4.46 -7.58 2.09
CA CYS A 30 4.32 -8.42 3.26
C CYS A 30 5.12 -7.83 4.42
N PHE A 31 4.44 -7.59 5.53
CA PHE A 31 5.00 -6.95 6.70
C PHE A 31 5.15 -7.91 7.87
N ASP A 32 6.11 -7.64 8.74
CA ASP A 32 6.25 -8.30 10.03
C ASP A 32 6.43 -7.28 11.16
N SER A 33 6.04 -7.68 12.38
CA SER A 33 6.42 -6.99 13.60
C SER A 33 7.42 -7.83 14.38
N HIS A 34 8.41 -7.17 14.99
CA HIS A 34 9.34 -7.80 15.94
C HIS A 34 8.73 -7.94 17.34
N ILE A 35 7.65 -7.21 17.63
CA ILE A 35 7.06 -7.09 18.96
C ILE A 35 5.77 -7.93 19.07
N SER A 36 5.19 -8.35 17.94
CA SER A 36 3.97 -9.15 17.89
C SER A 36 3.96 -10.11 16.69
N ASP A 37 3.07 -11.12 16.74
CA ASP A 37 2.83 -12.07 15.64
C ASP A 37 2.07 -11.43 14.45
N LEU A 38 2.11 -10.11 14.34
CA LEU A 38 1.50 -9.36 13.24
C LEU A 38 2.21 -9.71 11.93
N ARG A 39 1.43 -10.18 10.95
CA ARG A 39 1.89 -10.50 9.59
C ARG A 39 0.93 -9.93 8.54
N PRO A 40 0.71 -8.60 8.53
CA PRO A 40 -0.23 -8.02 7.61
C PRO A 40 0.33 -8.05 6.19
N THR A 41 -0.56 -8.20 5.22
CA THR A 41 -0.23 -8.16 3.79
C THR A 41 -1.09 -7.11 3.13
N LEU A 42 -0.45 -6.17 2.44
CA LEU A 42 -1.12 -5.23 1.53
C LEU A 42 -0.99 -5.78 0.12
N THR A 43 -2.07 -6.34 -0.41
CA THR A 43 -2.21 -6.72 -1.82
C THR A 43 -2.61 -5.48 -2.60
N CYS A 44 -1.83 -5.13 -3.61
CA CYS A 44 -2.07 -3.97 -4.47
C CYS A 44 -2.44 -4.46 -5.86
N ASP A 45 -3.74 -4.52 -6.16
CA ASP A 45 -4.28 -4.87 -7.48
C ASP A 45 -3.98 -3.79 -8.52
N ILE A 46 -3.77 -2.55 -8.06
CA ILE A 46 -3.08 -1.52 -8.84
C ILE A 46 -1.67 -1.33 -8.30
N PHE A 47 -0.69 -1.33 -9.21
CA PHE A 47 0.70 -1.14 -8.82
C PHE A 47 0.93 0.22 -8.14
N PRO A 48 1.51 0.27 -6.93
CA PRO A 48 1.77 1.51 -6.23
C PRO A 48 2.86 2.32 -6.95
N VAL A 49 2.78 3.64 -6.86
CA VAL A 49 3.86 4.53 -7.26
C VAL A 49 4.90 4.57 -6.15
N VAL A 50 6.17 4.35 -6.49
CA VAL A 50 7.28 4.47 -5.54
C VAL A 50 7.82 5.89 -5.54
N HIS A 51 7.96 6.49 -4.37
CA HIS A 51 8.54 7.82 -4.16
C HIS A 51 9.90 7.69 -3.45
N ARG A 52 10.93 8.31 -4.02
CA ARG A 52 12.29 8.41 -3.48
C ARG A 52 12.79 9.85 -3.57
N ALA A 53 13.93 10.15 -2.96
CA ALA A 53 14.56 11.46 -3.07
C ALA A 53 14.87 11.87 -4.53
N ALA A 54 15.17 10.89 -5.40
CA ALA A 54 15.46 11.10 -6.81
C ALA A 54 14.20 11.35 -7.68
N GLY A 55 13.00 11.12 -7.14
CA GLY A 55 11.74 11.25 -7.88
C GLY A 55 10.76 10.13 -7.61
N ARG A 56 9.76 10.01 -8.49
CA ARG A 56 8.76 8.94 -8.47
C ARG A 56 9.06 7.90 -9.56
N ILE A 57 8.71 6.65 -9.32
CA ILE A 57 8.89 5.53 -10.25
C ILE A 57 7.57 4.73 -10.32
N ARG A 58 7.07 4.48 -11.51
CA ARG A 58 5.87 3.70 -11.85
C ARG A 58 6.23 2.32 -12.38
N GLN A 59 5.24 1.44 -12.51
CA GLN A 59 5.43 0.03 -12.84
C GLN A 59 6.09 -0.20 -14.22
N ASP A 60 5.82 0.66 -15.19
CA ASP A 60 6.36 0.60 -16.55
C ASP A 60 7.78 1.18 -16.68
N GLU A 61 8.32 1.77 -15.60
CA GLU A 61 9.62 2.39 -15.58
C GLU A 61 10.73 1.41 -15.14
N VAL A 62 11.88 1.50 -15.80
CA VAL A 62 13.06 0.68 -15.47
C VAL A 62 13.49 0.95 -14.02
N GLY A 63 13.68 -0.12 -13.25
CA GLY A 63 14.10 -0.05 -11.85
C GLY A 63 12.96 -0.02 -10.84
N TYR A 64 11.69 -0.10 -11.27
CA TYR A 64 10.53 -0.18 -10.37
C TYR A 64 10.66 -1.29 -9.31
N GLY A 65 11.02 -2.50 -9.74
CA GLY A 65 11.21 -3.64 -8.84
C GLY A 65 12.31 -3.39 -7.80
N ASP A 66 13.42 -2.78 -8.19
CA ASP A 66 14.50 -2.40 -7.28
C ASP A 66 14.07 -1.28 -6.33
N ALA A 67 13.25 -0.34 -6.81
CA ALA A 67 12.70 0.75 -6.01
C ALA A 67 11.75 0.26 -4.92
N LEU A 68 10.93 -0.76 -5.19
CA LEU A 68 10.12 -1.44 -4.17
C LEU A 68 10.99 -2.28 -3.22
N ARG A 69 11.87 -3.12 -3.79
CA ARG A 69 12.76 -4.02 -3.01
C ARG A 69 13.66 -3.25 -2.05
N SER A 70 14.05 -2.03 -2.39
CA SER A 70 14.90 -1.21 -1.51
C SER A 70 14.21 -0.80 -0.21
N PHE A 71 12.88 -0.91 -0.08
CA PHE A 71 12.19 -0.74 1.20
C PHE A 71 12.22 -2.00 2.08
N ILE A 72 12.67 -3.15 1.57
CA ILE A 72 12.78 -4.37 2.40
C ILE A 72 13.76 -4.09 3.54
N THR A 73 13.39 -4.50 4.75
CA THR A 73 14.00 -4.20 6.05
C THR A 73 13.67 -2.83 6.64
N GLU A 74 13.08 -1.90 5.87
CA GLU A 74 12.61 -0.63 6.41
C GLU A 74 11.30 -0.80 7.19
N HIS A 75 11.12 0.05 8.20
CA HIS A 75 9.90 0.10 9.00
C HIS A 75 9.00 1.20 8.46
N VAL A 76 7.70 0.95 8.47
CA VAL A 76 6.70 1.99 8.17
C VAL A 76 6.75 3.04 9.27
N VAL A 77 6.99 4.29 8.91
CA VAL A 77 7.07 5.42 9.86
C VAL A 77 5.78 6.23 9.92
N ALA A 78 5.00 6.24 8.85
CA ALA A 78 3.71 6.91 8.78
C ALA A 78 2.82 6.26 7.71
N THR A 79 1.51 6.44 7.88
CA THR A 79 0.54 6.12 6.85
C THR A 79 -0.47 7.25 6.74
N ALA A 80 -1.01 7.42 5.54
CA ALA A 80 -2.12 8.32 5.30
C ALA A 80 -3.13 7.68 4.36
N GLU A 81 -4.39 8.00 4.62
CA GLU A 81 -5.52 7.68 3.79
C GLU A 81 -6.40 8.92 3.77
N ALA A 82 -6.54 9.51 2.59
CA ALA A 82 -7.29 10.75 2.44
C ALA A 82 -7.95 10.81 1.07
N PHE A 83 -9.13 11.45 1.05
CA PHE A 83 -9.86 11.77 -0.17
C PHE A 83 -8.96 12.49 -1.18
N GLU A 84 -9.06 12.09 -2.45
CA GLU A 84 -8.22 12.55 -3.57
C GLU A 84 -6.72 12.31 -3.46
N ALA A 85 -6.18 11.87 -2.32
CA ALA A 85 -4.77 11.53 -2.12
C ALA A 85 -4.52 10.02 -2.21
N GLY A 86 -5.55 9.20 -1.99
CA GLY A 86 -5.46 7.74 -1.98
C GLY A 86 -4.79 7.22 -0.71
N LEU A 87 -4.04 6.12 -0.84
CA LEU A 87 -3.29 5.51 0.26
C LEU A 87 -1.82 5.85 0.15
N ARG A 88 -1.18 6.07 1.29
CA ARG A 88 0.26 6.31 1.37
C ARG A 88 0.86 5.56 2.55
N VAL A 89 1.99 4.89 2.29
CA VAL A 89 2.81 4.22 3.30
C VAL A 89 4.22 4.78 3.21
N GLU A 90 4.70 5.37 4.30
CA GLU A 90 5.99 6.04 4.36
C GLU A 90 7.03 5.19 5.08
N PHE A 91 8.24 5.23 4.56
CA PHE A 91 9.45 4.61 5.08
C PHE A 91 10.55 5.68 5.24
N PRO A 92 11.62 5.45 6.02
CA PRO A 92 12.71 6.42 6.14
C PRO A 92 13.31 6.88 4.80
N ALA A 93 13.44 5.97 3.83
CA ALA A 93 14.05 6.29 2.54
C ALA A 93 13.05 6.63 1.42
N GLY A 94 11.77 6.81 1.72
CA GLY A 94 10.76 7.15 0.71
C GLY A 94 9.34 6.77 1.09
N ALA A 95 8.49 6.57 0.09
CA ALA A 95 7.12 6.14 0.33
C ALA A 95 6.58 5.37 -0.87
N ILE A 96 5.46 4.70 -0.66
CA ILE A 96 4.60 4.22 -1.74
C ILE A 96 3.26 4.93 -1.68
N THR A 97 2.64 5.12 -2.84
CA THR A 97 1.31 5.73 -2.94
C THR A 97 0.43 4.91 -3.88
N LEU A 98 -0.79 4.61 -3.45
CA LEU A 98 -1.85 4.07 -4.28
C LEU A 98 -2.86 5.18 -4.56
N ARG A 99 -2.74 5.77 -5.74
CA ARG A 99 -3.63 6.82 -6.24
C ARG A 99 -3.79 6.63 -7.75
N PRO A 100 -4.57 5.62 -8.17
CA PRO A 100 -4.71 5.31 -9.58
C PRO A 100 -5.39 6.44 -10.34
N THR A 101 -5.07 6.55 -11.63
CA THR A 101 -5.89 7.27 -12.61
C THR A 101 -6.97 6.35 -13.18
N TYR A 102 -7.92 6.91 -13.96
CA TYR A 102 -8.96 6.11 -14.64
C TYR A 102 -8.38 5.05 -15.58
N ASP A 103 -7.31 5.37 -16.30
CA ASP A 103 -6.67 4.45 -17.26
C ASP A 103 -5.95 3.29 -16.57
N GLU A 104 -5.68 3.40 -15.27
CA GLU A 104 -5.01 2.36 -14.47
C GLU A 104 -6.00 1.39 -13.84
N LEU A 105 -7.29 1.68 -13.85
CA LEU A 105 -8.31 0.80 -13.30
C LEU A 105 -8.51 -0.42 -14.21
N VAL A 106 -7.92 -1.55 -13.81
CA VAL A 106 -8.06 -2.84 -14.52
C VAL A 106 -9.06 -3.79 -13.88
N GLY A 107 -9.49 -3.51 -12.65
CA GLY A 107 -10.35 -4.40 -11.86
C GLY A 107 -11.19 -3.67 -10.81
N PRO A 108 -12.00 -4.42 -10.04
CA PRO A 108 -12.92 -3.85 -9.06
C PRO A 108 -12.23 -3.37 -7.77
N GLU A 109 -10.97 -3.73 -7.56
CA GLU A 109 -10.23 -3.50 -6.32
C GLU A 109 -8.96 -2.70 -6.62
N ILE A 110 -8.61 -1.79 -5.72
CA ILE A 110 -7.38 -1.00 -5.78
C ILE A 110 -6.31 -1.66 -4.92
N ALA A 111 -6.69 -2.03 -3.70
CA ALA A 111 -5.84 -2.77 -2.78
C ALA A 111 -6.67 -3.44 -1.69
N THR A 112 -6.11 -4.48 -1.07
CA THR A 112 -6.64 -5.16 0.10
C THR A 112 -5.57 -5.29 1.17
N LEU A 113 -5.85 -4.80 2.38
CA LEU A 113 -5.03 -5.01 3.57
C LEU A 113 -5.67 -6.07 4.46
N SER A 114 -4.93 -7.13 4.78
CA SER A 114 -5.40 -8.25 5.61
C SER A 114 -4.26 -8.88 6.41
N GLY A 115 -4.51 -10.01 7.08
CA GLY A 115 -3.48 -10.76 7.82
C GLY A 115 -3.29 -10.32 9.28
N PHE A 116 -4.21 -9.52 9.81
CA PHE A 116 -4.22 -9.16 11.24
C PHE A 116 -4.73 -10.33 12.11
N PRO A 117 -4.20 -10.52 13.34
CA PRO A 117 -4.66 -11.57 14.26
C PRO A 117 -6.14 -11.48 14.65
N ASP A 118 -6.69 -10.27 14.70
CA ASP A 118 -8.11 -9.99 14.97
C ASP A 118 -9.01 -10.20 13.75
N LYS A 119 -8.44 -10.66 12.63
CA LYS A 119 -9.10 -10.88 11.35
C LYS A 119 -9.69 -9.61 10.72
N SER A 120 -9.29 -8.44 11.19
CA SER A 120 -9.62 -7.19 10.50
C SER A 120 -9.02 -7.18 9.10
N TRP A 121 -9.75 -6.62 8.15
CA TRP A 121 -9.31 -6.41 6.78
C TRP A 121 -10.02 -5.18 6.20
N MET A 122 -9.44 -4.63 5.14
CA MET A 122 -10.01 -3.54 4.35
C MET A 122 -9.72 -3.80 2.89
N THR A 123 -10.69 -3.59 2.02
CA THR A 123 -10.48 -3.54 0.58
C THR A 123 -10.94 -2.18 0.08
N TRP A 124 -10.04 -1.47 -0.58
CA TRP A 124 -10.31 -0.19 -1.21
C TRP A 124 -10.73 -0.40 -2.66
N ARG A 125 -11.81 0.28 -3.08
CA ARG A 125 -12.38 0.16 -4.43
C ARG A 125 -12.59 1.52 -5.08
N PRO A 126 -12.66 1.60 -6.41
CA PRO A 126 -13.01 2.84 -7.10
C PRO A 126 -14.40 3.33 -6.69
N GLY A 127 -14.54 4.63 -6.40
CA GLY A 127 -15.81 5.26 -6.07
C GLY A 127 -16.20 5.14 -4.60
N GLU A 128 -15.33 4.56 -3.77
CA GLU A 128 -15.52 4.38 -2.32
C GLU A 128 -14.44 5.13 -1.53
N ASP A 129 -14.81 5.69 -0.39
CA ASP A 129 -13.90 6.22 0.63
C ASP A 129 -12.82 7.18 0.07
N ALA A 130 -11.53 6.83 0.21
CA ALA A 130 -10.41 7.63 -0.31
C ALA A 130 -10.40 7.78 -1.84
N PHE A 131 -11.24 7.01 -2.55
CA PHE A 131 -11.31 6.86 -4.00
C PHE A 131 -12.67 7.26 -4.59
N GLU A 132 -13.50 7.99 -3.83
CA GLU A 132 -14.77 8.57 -4.29
C GLU A 132 -14.66 9.42 -5.57
N TYR A 133 -13.47 9.93 -5.92
CA TYR A 133 -13.25 10.69 -7.15
C TYR A 133 -13.43 9.89 -8.47
N PHE A 134 -13.75 8.59 -8.38
CA PHE A 134 -14.10 7.73 -9.53
C PHE A 134 -15.60 7.68 -9.88
N HIS A 135 -16.41 8.64 -9.40
CA HIS A 135 -17.83 8.78 -9.75
C HIS A 135 -18.09 9.14 -11.23
#